data_AF-A0A852VLA5-F1
#
_entry.id   AF-A0A852VLA5-F1
#
_cell.length_a   1.000
_cell.length_b   1.000
_cell.length_c   1.000
_cell.angle_alpha   90.00
_cell.angle_beta   90.00
_cell.angle_gamma   90.00
#
_symmetry.space_group_name_H-M   'P 1'
#
loop_
_entity.id
_entity.type
_entity.pdbx_description
1 polymer ?
#
loop_
_entity_poly.entity_id
_entity_poly.type
_entity_poly.pdbx_seq_one_letter_code
_entity_poly.pdbx_strand_id
1 'polypeptide(L)'
;MSSFTVNTERIAGSASDISQISEEVESSVAAMMTRLTQLQSDWTGAASGSFQELVSDWRATQRTVKESLDEISRVLAEAGQTYASTEDGVKASMGR
;
A
#
# COMPACT_ATOMS: atom_id res chain seq x y z
N MET A 1 6.65 -32.16 10.30
CA MET A 1 7.10 -31.20 9.26
C MET A 1 6.02 -30.22 8.79
N SER A 2 4.76 -30.25 9.26
CA SER A 2 3.70 -29.40 8.69
C SER A 2 3.66 -27.93 9.17
N SER A 3 4.25 -27.60 10.32
CA SER A 3 4.11 -26.25 10.91
C SER A 3 4.81 -25.15 10.10
N PHE A 4 5.90 -25.44 9.38
CA PHE A 4 6.64 -24.43 8.63
C PHE A 4 5.89 -24.04 7.35
N THR A 5 5.42 -25.03 6.58
CA THR A 5 4.63 -24.83 5.36
C THR A 5 3.32 -24.09 5.61
N VAL A 6 2.59 -24.44 6.69
CA VAL A 6 1.32 -23.77 7.04
C VAL A 6 1.53 -22.30 7.41
N ASN A 7 2.65 -21.96 8.05
CA ASN A 7 2.96 -20.56 8.35
C ASN A 7 3.29 -19.77 7.07
N THR A 8 4.00 -20.37 6.11
CA THR A 8 4.33 -19.73 4.83
C THR A 8 3.09 -19.39 3.99
N GLU A 9 2.15 -20.33 3.84
CA GLU A 9 0.91 -20.09 3.09
C GLU A 9 0.07 -18.97 3.69
N ARG A 10 -0.03 -18.91 5.03
CA ARG A 10 -0.75 -17.85 5.73
C ARG A 10 -0.12 -16.48 5.50
N ILE A 11 1.21 -16.41 5.51
CA ILE A 11 1.93 -15.15 5.31
C ILE A 11 1.81 -14.68 3.86
N ALA A 12 1.89 -15.60 2.89
CA ALA A 12 1.64 -15.28 1.49
C ALA A 12 0.20 -14.76 1.26
N GLY A 13 -0.80 -15.40 1.89
CA GLY A 13 -2.18 -14.91 1.87
C GLY A 13 -2.33 -13.52 2.47
N SER A 14 -1.77 -13.28 3.66
CA SER A 14 -1.80 -11.96 4.29
C SER A 14 -1.09 -10.88 3.47
N ALA A 15 0.00 -11.22 2.77
CA ALA A 15 0.67 -10.28 1.88
C ALA A 15 -0.22 -9.88 0.70
N SER A 16 -0.93 -10.84 0.10
CA SER A 16 -1.92 -10.56 -0.95
C SER A 16 -3.04 -9.65 -0.45
N ASP A 17 -3.60 -9.94 0.73
CA ASP A 17 -4.67 -9.14 1.32
C ASP A 17 -4.22 -7.69 1.57
N ILE A 18 -3.00 -7.49 2.09
CA ILE A 18 -2.46 -6.15 2.35
C ILE A 18 -2.19 -5.39 1.05
N SER A 19 -1.70 -6.06 -0.01
CA SER A 19 -1.53 -5.43 -1.32
C SER A 19 -2.87 -4.92 -1.87
N GLN A 20 -3.93 -5.73 -1.77
CA GLN A 20 -5.27 -5.32 -2.20
C GLN A 20 -5.78 -4.11 -1.41
N ILE A 21 -5.65 -4.13 -0.08
CA ILE A 21 -6.02 -2.99 0.77
C ILE A 21 -5.23 -1.73 0.37
N SER A 22 -3.95 -1.88 0.04
CA SER A 22 -3.10 -0.77 -0.38
C SER A 22 -3.61 -0.14 -1.68
N GLU A 23 -3.96 -0.94 -2.68
CA GLU A 23 -4.57 -0.47 -3.94
C GLU A 23 -5.90 0.26 -3.71
N GLU A 24 -6.75 -0.26 -2.82
CA GLU A 24 -8.03 0.38 -2.46
C GLU A 24 -7.82 1.74 -1.78
N VAL A 25 -6.80 1.86 -0.91
CA VAL A 25 -6.43 3.12 -0.27
C VAL A 25 -5.90 4.12 -1.30
N GLU A 26 -4.99 3.71 -2.19
CA GLU A 26 -4.48 4.59 -3.26
C GLU A 26 -5.61 5.13 -4.13
N SER A 27 -6.54 4.26 -4.54
CA SER A 27 -7.71 4.63 -5.32
C SER A 27 -8.59 5.66 -4.59
N SER A 28 -8.86 5.42 -3.31
CA SER A 28 -9.67 6.32 -2.47
C SER A 28 -9.01 7.70 -2.29
N VAL A 29 -7.70 7.73 -2.09
CA VAL A 29 -6.92 8.96 -1.96
C VAL A 29 -6.91 9.75 -3.27
N ALA A 30 -6.72 9.09 -4.40
CA ALA A 30 -6.77 9.72 -5.73
C ALA A 30 -8.16 10.29 -6.04
N ALA A 31 -9.22 9.57 -5.68
CA ALA A 31 -10.60 10.04 -5.83
C ALA A 31 -10.86 11.31 -5.00
N MET A 32 -10.37 11.34 -3.75
CA MET A 32 -10.49 12.53 -2.88
C MET A 32 -9.73 13.74 -3.46
N MET A 33 -8.51 13.55 -3.96
CA MET A 33 -7.75 14.63 -4.61
C MET A 33 -8.46 15.18 -5.86
N THR A 34 -9.07 14.29 -6.66
CA THR A 34 -9.88 14.68 -7.82
C THR A 34 -11.07 15.55 -7.39
N ARG A 35 -11.81 15.13 -6.36
CA ARG A 35 -12.96 15.88 -5.84
C ARG A 35 -12.57 17.24 -5.28
N LEU A 36 -11.47 17.31 -4.52
CA LEU A 36 -10.96 18.56 -3.96
C LEU A 36 -10.53 19.55 -5.05
N THR A 37 -9.91 19.06 -6.13
CA THR A 37 -9.52 19.90 -7.27
C THR A 37 -10.75 20.46 -8.01
N GLN A 38 -11.80 19.64 -8.18
CA GLN A 38 -13.06 20.11 -8.76
C GLN A 38 -13.73 21.19 -7.90
N LEU A 39 -13.80 20.96 -6.58
CA LEU A 39 -14.34 21.97 -5.67
C LEU A 39 -13.50 23.26 -5.68
N GLN A 40 -12.19 23.16 -5.88
CA GLN A 40 -11.30 24.32 -5.97
C GLN A 40 -11.59 25.15 -7.23
N SER A 41 -11.88 24.50 -8.36
CA SER A 41 -12.25 25.22 -9.59
C SER A 41 -13.61 25.90 -9.48
N ASP A 42 -14.54 25.33 -8.71
CA ASP A 42 -15.89 25.87 -8.53
C ASP A 42 -15.89 27.03 -7.52
N TRP A 43 -15.04 26.96 -6.48
CA TRP A 43 -14.96 27.96 -5.43
C TRP A 43 -13.88 29.01 -5.71
N THR A 44 -14.19 29.96 -6.60
CA THR A 44 -13.32 31.10 -6.91
C THR A 44 -13.71 32.37 -6.14
N GLY A 45 -12.75 33.28 -5.91
CA GLY A 45 -12.99 34.58 -5.28
C GLY A 45 -12.05 34.94 -4.13
N ALA A 46 -12.23 36.13 -3.57
CA ALA A 46 -11.31 36.76 -2.60
C ALA A 46 -11.15 36.01 -1.26
N ALA A 47 -12.02 35.03 -0.98
CA ALA A 47 -11.98 34.19 0.22
C ALA A 47 -11.55 32.73 -0.04
N SER A 48 -11.13 32.39 -1.27
CA SER A 48 -10.75 31.01 -1.64
C SER A 48 -9.40 30.55 -1.05
N GLY A 49 -8.64 31.45 -0.43
CA GLY A 49 -7.30 31.17 0.11
C GLY A 49 -7.24 29.97 1.07
N SER A 50 -8.12 29.94 2.07
CA SER A 50 -8.16 28.83 3.05
C SER A 50 -8.50 27.48 2.42
N PHE A 51 -9.29 27.47 1.33
CA PHE A 51 -9.56 26.22 0.61
C PHE A 51 -8.35 25.79 -0.23
N GLN A 52 -7.62 26.72 -0.83
CA GLN A 52 -6.38 26.41 -1.55
C GLN A 52 -5.31 25.84 -0.62
N GLU A 53 -5.20 26.37 0.61
CA GLU A 53 -4.34 25.83 1.66
C GLU A 53 -4.74 24.40 2.03
N LEU A 54 -6.04 24.14 2.27
CA LEU A 54 -6.56 22.80 2.55
C LEU A 54 -6.22 21.80 1.43
N VAL A 55 -6.35 22.20 0.16
CA VAL A 55 -6.01 21.37 -1.00
C VAL A 55 -4.51 21.08 -1.05
N SER A 56 -3.66 22.05 -0.68
CA SER A 56 -2.21 21.89 -0.60
C SER A 56 -1.81 20.91 0.51
N ASP A 57 -2.40 21.05 1.70
CA ASP A 57 -2.16 20.16 2.83
C ASP A 57 -2.59 18.73 2.53
N TRP A 58 -3.72 18.56 1.84
CA TRP A 58 -4.16 17.26 1.37
C TRP A 58 -3.17 16.63 0.38
N ARG A 59 -2.61 17.40 -0.56
CA ARG A 59 -1.57 16.89 -1.48
C ARG A 59 -0.34 16.40 -0.74
N ALA A 60 0.08 17.09 0.32
CA ALA A 60 1.18 16.63 1.16
C ALA A 60 0.83 15.30 1.86
N THR A 61 -0.38 15.21 2.42
CA THR A 61 -0.89 13.99 3.07
C THR A 61 -0.95 12.80 2.11
N GLN A 62 -1.47 13.00 0.89
CA GLN A 62 -1.53 11.98 -0.15
C GLN A 62 -0.14 11.38 -0.45
N ARG A 63 0.90 12.23 -0.52
CA ARG A 63 2.27 11.76 -0.74
C ARG A 63 2.76 10.89 0.41
N THR A 64 2.49 11.28 1.66
CA THR A 64 2.85 10.45 2.82
C THR A 64 2.12 9.10 2.83
N VAL A 65 0.85 9.07 2.42
CA VAL A 65 0.12 7.80 2.27
C VAL A 65 0.79 6.93 1.22
N LYS A 66 1.09 7.50 0.04
CA LYS A 66 1.78 6.77 -1.02
C LYS A 66 3.11 6.19 -0.56
N GLU A 67 3.96 7.00 0.08
CA GLU A 67 5.26 6.56 0.60
C GLU A 67 5.11 5.40 1.58
N SER A 68 4.09 5.46 2.45
CA SER A 68 3.81 4.39 3.42
C SER A 68 3.37 3.09 2.74
N LEU A 69 2.53 3.17 1.70
CA LEU A 69 2.06 2.00 0.95
C LEU A 69 3.16 1.39 0.07
N ASP A 70 4.03 2.22 -0.52
CA ASP A 70 5.21 1.78 -1.25
C ASP A 70 6.17 1.02 -0.31
N GLU A 71 6.36 1.50 0.92
CA GLU A 71 7.17 0.82 1.93
C GLU A 71 6.56 -0.53 2.37
N ILE A 72 5.25 -0.57 2.62
CA ILE A 72 4.53 -1.81 2.91
C ILE A 72 4.71 -2.82 1.77
N SER A 73 4.51 -2.39 0.53
CA SER A 73 4.65 -3.23 -0.66
C SER A 73 6.07 -3.80 -0.78
N ARG A 74 7.10 -2.98 -0.53
CA ARG A 74 8.50 -3.41 -0.53
C ARG A 74 8.75 -4.49 0.53
N VAL A 75 8.34 -4.25 1.77
CA VAL A 75 8.54 -5.20 2.88
C VAL A 75 7.84 -6.53 2.61
N LEU A 76 6.62 -6.51 2.06
CA LEU A 76 5.88 -7.72 1.71
C LEU A 76 6.54 -8.50 0.57
N ALA A 77 7.07 -7.81 -0.45
CA ALA A 77 7.80 -8.44 -1.54
C ALA A 77 9.11 -9.09 -1.07
N GLU A 78 9.84 -8.45 -0.16
CA GLU A 78 11.05 -9.00 0.48
C GLU A 78 10.72 -10.22 1.34
N ALA A 79 9.64 -10.15 2.12
CA ALA A 79 9.15 -11.27 2.91
C ALA A 79 8.81 -12.47 2.01
N GLY A 80 8.06 -12.26 0.93
CA GLY A 80 7.70 -13.30 -0.04
C GLY A 80 8.91 -14.00 -0.67
N GLN A 81 9.95 -13.25 -1.08
CA GLN A 81 11.19 -13.80 -1.62
C GLN A 81 11.95 -14.65 -0.58
N THR A 82 12.02 -14.17 0.66
CA THR A 82 12.66 -14.88 1.77
C THR A 82 11.98 -16.23 2.03
N TYR A 83 10.64 -16.26 1.99
CA TYR A 83 9.89 -17.51 2.17
C TYR A 83 10.09 -18.49 1.01
N ALA A 84 10.02 -18.04 -0.24
CA ALA A 84 10.25 -18.89 -1.40
C ALA A 84 11.63 -19.58 -1.34
N SER A 85 12.68 -18.81 -1.00
CA SER A 85 14.03 -19.36 -0.86
C SER A 85 14.17 -20.37 0.27
N THR A 86 13.44 -20.17 1.38
CA THR A 86 13.47 -21.08 2.53
C THR A 86 12.75 -22.39 2.22
N GLU A 87 11.61 -22.33 1.52
CA GLU A 87 10.88 -23.53 1.11
C GLU A 87 11.71 -24.39 0.14
N ASP A 88 12.40 -23.77 -0.82
CA ASP A 88 13.28 -24.47 -1.75
C ASP A 88 14.45 -25.16 -1.03
N GLY A 89 15.07 -24.49 -0.05
CA GLY A 89 16.12 -25.07 0.78
C GLY A 89 15.66 -26.26 1.61
N VAL A 90 14.46 -26.18 2.19
CA VAL A 90 13.84 -27.28 2.94
C VAL A 90 13.55 -28.46 2.02
N LYS A 91 12.96 -28.25 0.84
CA LYS A 91 12.72 -29.30 -0.16
C LYS A 91 14.03 -30.01 -0.57
N ALA A 92 15.10 -29.25 -0.81
CA ALA A 92 16.41 -29.81 -1.16
C ALA A 92 17.06 -30.63 -0.02
N SER A 93 16.78 -30.29 1.24
CA SER A 93 17.25 -31.06 2.41
C SER A 93 16.44 -32.34 2.65
N MET A 94 15.15 -32.35 2.30
CA MET A 94 14.26 -33.51 2.46
C MET A 94 14.38 -34.52 1.30
N GLY A 95 14.90 -34.10 0.15
CA GLY A 95 15.20 -34.97 -0.99
C GLY A 95 16.54 -35.72 -0.90
N ARG A 96 17.25 -35.61 0.22
CA ARG A 96 18.48 -36.38 0.53
C ARG A 96 18.22 -37.43 1.59
#